data_AF-A0A933X168-F1
#
_entry.id   AF-A0A933X168-F1
#
_cell.length_a   1.000
_cell.length_b   1.000
_cell.length_c   1.000
_cell.angle_alpha   90.00
_cell.angle_beta   90.00
_cell.angle_gamma   90.00
#
_symmetry.space_group_name_H-M   'P 1'
#
loop_
_entity.id
_entity.type
_entity.pdbx_description
1 polymer ?
#
loop_
_entity_poly.entity_id
_entity_poly.type
_entity_poly.pdbx_seq_one_letter_code
_entity_poly.pdbx_strand_id
1 'polypeptide(L)' 'MDSKSKLIQLQTDLAKYQAKLAEKMKYFHGVKHESSLSELRYSEVMVLRDIIRSLETEIKKLTCG' A
#
# COMPACT_ATOMS: atom_id res chain seq x y z
N MET A 1 -11.74 -5.06 -20.88
CA MET A 1 -10.54 -4.28 -20.47
C MET A 1 -9.33 -5.06 -20.91
N ASP A 2 -8.50 -4.45 -21.75
CA ASP A 2 -7.26 -5.03 -22.28
C ASP A 2 -6.27 -5.31 -21.14
N SER A 3 -5.53 -6.42 -21.23
CA SER A 3 -4.55 -6.82 -20.20
C SER A 3 -3.50 -5.73 -19.93
N LYS A 4 -3.12 -4.97 -20.97
CA LYS A 4 -2.22 -3.80 -20.84
C LYS A 4 -2.85 -2.66 -20.03
N SER A 5 -4.11 -2.34 -20.30
CA SER A 5 -4.84 -1.29 -19.58
C SER A 5 -5.01 -1.65 -18.10
N LYS A 6 -5.31 -2.93 -17.81
CA LYS A 6 -5.38 -3.44 -16.43
C LYS A 6 -4.02 -3.37 -15.74
N LEU A 7 -2.93 -3.71 -16.42
CA LEU A 7 -1.57 -3.62 -15.88
C LEU A 7 -1.18 -2.18 -15.50
N ILE A 8 -1.45 -1.21 -16.38
CA ILE A 8 -1.15 0.20 -16.16
C ILE A 8 -1.95 0.72 -14.96
N GLN A 9 -3.22 0.32 -14.85
CA GLN A 9 -4.07 0.69 -13.73
C GLN A 9 -3.55 0.13 -12.41
N LEU A 10 -3.18 -1.16 -12.37
CA LEU A 10 -2.61 -1.78 -11.17
C LEU A 10 -1.30 -1.13 -10.73
N GLN A 11 -0.41 -0.76 -11.67
CA GLN A 11 0.82 -0.03 -11.36
C GLN A 11 0.53 1.38 -10.81
N THR A 12 -0.48 2.05 -11.37
CA THR A 12 -0.90 3.39 -10.91
C THR A 12 -1.45 3.32 -9.49
N ASP A 13 -2.31 2.33 -9.20
CA ASP A 13 -2.83 2.09 -7.86
C ASP A 13 -1.72 1.72 -6.89
N LEU A 14 -0.77 0.88 -7.30
CA LEU A 14 0.39 0.52 -6.49
C LEU A 14 1.21 1.74 -6.08
N ALA A 15 1.55 2.62 -7.03
CA ALA A 15 2.26 3.86 -6.74
C ALA A 15 1.47 4.78 -5.79
N LYS A 16 0.15 4.88 -5.99
CA LYS A 16 -0.74 5.66 -5.12
C LYS A 16 -0.74 5.14 -3.67
N TYR A 17 -0.86 3.83 -3.47
CA TYR A 17 -0.86 3.24 -2.13
C TYR A 17 0.52 3.30 -1.47
N GLN A 18 1.61 3.14 -2.23
CA GLN A 18 2.97 3.33 -1.74
C GLN A 18 3.22 4.78 -1.29
N ALA A 19 2.77 5.77 -2.06
CA ALA A 19 2.85 7.17 -1.67
C ALA A 19 2.09 7.42 -0.36
N LYS A 20 0.86 6.91 -0.24
CA LYS A 20 0.04 7.03 0.96
C LYS A 20 0.68 6.37 2.19
N LEU A 21 1.34 5.22 2.00
CA LEU A 21 2.09 4.56 3.06
C LEU A 21 3.29 5.41 3.49
N ALA A 22 4.06 5.94 2.54
CA ALA A 22 5.21 6.80 2.83
C ALA A 22 4.78 8.09 3.57
N GLU A 23 3.66 8.71 3.18
CA GLU A 23 3.11 9.85 3.89
C GLU A 23 2.73 9.50 5.33
N LYS A 24 2.02 8.38 5.56
CA LYS A 24 1.67 7.93 6.92
C LYS A 24 2.91 7.62 7.77
N MET A 25 3.96 7.07 7.16
CA MET A 25 5.22 6.79 7.84
C MET A 25 6.04 8.06 8.15
N LYS A 26 5.94 9.10 7.32
CA LYS A 26 6.64 10.39 7.53
C LYS A 26 6.25 11.05 8.85
N TYR A 27 4.98 10.92 9.25
CA TYR A 27 4.47 11.43 10.54
C TYR A 27 4.65 10.42 11.70
N PHE A 28 5.28 9.27 11.46
CA PHE A 28 5.46 8.20 12.45
C PHE A 28 6.74 8.37 13.30
N HIS A 29 7.55 9.38 13.04
CA HIS A 29 8.88 9.61 13.65
C HIS A 29 8.90 9.95 15.16
N GLY A 30 7.81 9.84 15.91
CA GLY A 30 7.84 10.23 17.33
C GLY A 30 6.58 9.99 18.14
N VAL A 31 5.86 8.89 17.91
CA VAL A 31 4.74 8.53 18.80
C VAL A 31 5.30 7.82 20.03
N LYS A 32 5.49 8.61 21.10
CA LYS A 32 5.62 8.10 22.47
C LYS A 32 4.50 7.11 22.76
N HIS A 33 4.89 6.01 23.36
CA HIS A 33 4.24 4.71 23.37
C HIS A 33 3.03 4.62 24.32
N GLU A 34 2.06 5.55 24.26
CA GLU A 34 1.01 5.63 25.31
C GLU A 34 -0.40 6.05 24.84
N SER A 35 -0.81 5.77 23.58
CA SER A 35 -2.20 6.08 23.17
C SER A 35 -2.74 5.17 22.06
N SER A 36 -4.05 4.87 22.10
CA SER A 36 -4.83 4.11 21.11
C SER A 36 -4.67 4.61 19.66
N LEU A 37 -4.18 5.84 19.49
CA LEU A 37 -3.80 6.44 18.21
C LEU A 37 -2.65 5.71 17.51
N SER A 38 -1.74 5.08 18.27
CA SER A 38 -0.63 4.30 17.73
C SER A 38 -1.10 2.95 17.16
N GLU A 39 -2.04 2.28 17.84
CA GLU A 39 -2.66 1.04 17.37
C GLU A 39 -3.48 1.26 16.10
N LEU A 40 -4.25 2.36 16.03
CA LEU A 40 -5.00 2.72 14.83
C LEU A 40 -4.05 2.95 13.64
N ARG A 41 -2.98 3.71 13.84
CA ARG A 41 -1.97 3.98 12.78
C ARG A 41 -1.25 2.71 12.34
N TYR A 42 -0.93 1.82 13.27
CA TYR A 42 -0.33 0.52 12.95
C TYR A 42 -1.28 -0.34 12.11
N SER A 43 -2.56 -0.40 12.48
CA SER A 43 -3.59 -1.11 11.71
C SER A 43 -3.74 -0.55 10.30
N GLU A 44 -3.78 0.78 10.16
CA GLU A 44 -3.83 1.43 8.84
C GLU A 44 -2.60 1.13 7.98
N VAL A 45 -1.40 1.10 8.57
CA VAL A 45 -0.16 0.73 7.88
C VAL A 45 -0.20 -0.74 7.43
N MET A 46 -0.70 -1.64 8.28
CA MET A 46 -0.84 -3.06 7.93
C MET A 46 -1.80 -3.27 6.76
N VAL A 47 -2.95 -2.59 6.76
CA VAL A 47 -3.92 -2.64 5.66
C VAL A 47 -3.29 -2.13 4.36
N LEU A 48 -2.55 -1.01 4.41
CA LEU A 48 -1.87 -0.48 3.22
C LEU A 48 -0.81 -1.45 2.68
N ARG A 49 -0.05 -2.12 3.57
CA ARG A 49 0.93 -3.14 3.17
C ARG A 49 0.26 -4.35 2.51
N ASP A 50 -0.88 -4.79 3.03
CA ASP A 50 -1.64 -5.90 2.45
C ASP A 50 -2.18 -5.56 1.05
N ILE A 51 -2.73 -4.35 0.89
CA ILE A 51 -3.18 -3.84 -0.42
C ILE A 51 -2.02 -3.83 -1.43
N ILE A 52 -0.86 -3.27 -1.05
CA ILE A 52 0.32 -3.24 -1.93
C ILE A 52 0.73 -4.65 -2.33
N ARG A 53 0.81 -5.58 -1.37
CA ARG A 53 1.19 -6.97 -1.63
C ARG A 53 0.23 -7.68 -2.58
N SER A 54 -1.07 -7.41 -2.44
CA SER A 54 -2.10 -7.95 -3.32
C SER A 54 -1.95 -7.41 -4.75
N LEU A 55 -1.72 -6.10 -4.89
CA LEU A 55 -1.46 -5.45 -6.18
C LEU A 55 -0.18 -5.97 -6.86
N GLU A 56 0.92 -6.12 -6.10
CA GLU A 56 2.17 -6.72 -6.61
C GLU A 56 1.94 -8.15 -7.10
N THR A 57 1.17 -8.93 -6.36
CA THR A 57 0.84 -10.31 -6.73
C THR A 57 0.02 -10.36 -8.02
N GLU A 58 -0.99 -9.49 -8.16
CA GLU A 58 -1.80 -9.40 -9.37
C GLU A 58 -0.97 -8.93 -10.58
N ILE A 59 -0.10 -7.93 -10.41
CA ILE A 59 0.83 -7.47 -11.46
C ILE A 59 1.76 -8.62 -11.87
N LYS A 60 2.31 -9.36 -10.91
CA LYS A 60 3.21 -10.49 -11.17
C LYS A 60 2.50 -11.61 -11.95
N LYS A 61 1.24 -11.91 -11.60
CA LYS A 61 0.42 -12.87 -12.35
C LYS A 61 0.17 -12.42 -13.80
N LEU A 62 0.01 -11.12 -14.03
CA LEU A 62 -0.23 -10.56 -15.36
C LEU A 62 1.04 -10.38 -16.21
N THR A 63 2.23 -10.42 -15.60
CA THR A 63 3.53 -10.21 -16.28
C THR A 63 4.35 -11.47 -16.46
N CYS A 64 4.22 -12.45 -15.56
CA CYS A 64 4.90 -13.74 -15.64
C CYS A 64 3.98 -14.91 -16.02
N GLY A 65 2.71 -14.64 -16.32
CA GLY A 65 1.72 -15.63 -16.78
C GLY A 65 1.59 -15.68 -18.29
#